data_AF-A0A1E8PL40-F1
#
_entry.id   AF-A0A1E8PL40-F1
#
_cell.length_a   1.000
_cell.length_b   1.000
_cell.length_c   1.000
_cell.angle_alpha   90.00
_cell.angle_beta   90.00
_cell.angle_gamma   90.00
#
_symmetry.space_group_name_H-M   'P 1'
#
loop_
_entity.id
_entity.type
_entity.pdbx_description
1 polymer ?
#
loop_
_entity_poly.entity_id
_entity_poly.type
_entity_poly.pdbx_seq_one_letter_code
_entity_poly.pdbx_strand_id
1 'polypeptide(L)'
;MTSNDFASTALPLYCIAELRAIEQAAMQDLPQGLLMQRAGQAGASAALKLLHATKDGNAGHRRVLVLAGPGDNGGDALEAAALLAHSGTEVRVWLAGEVQATSPERAQALSRARNSAASFMDAASTVASAVVGSAQWHLVIDGLFGIGASRPLAGECRAMAQLVNELACPVLALDVPSGLHADTGAIDGVAICATHTLTFIGDKPGLHTANGRDYAGEVEVAALAIDASLLPPAKAQLSGLHLFARQLQRRRHNTHKGSYGSVAIVGGAQGMAGAPILAARTALHAGAGRVYIAFPDAPPAFDSGQAELMCRRAQDVDFSGLHFAALVAGPGLGDDVDMVELLQRTFESDSALLLDADALNLMAAEVELQSALAVRTGPGATILTPHPLEAARLLDMTLAEVQADRLGAARQLAAQLGVIVVLKGSGTLIAAPDGGIVINNTGGPALATAGTGDVLSGLCGSLLAQGWPAWEAAVGAVWLHGAAADALVAAGNGPIGLTAGELIPAIRKLINALSQA
;
A
#
# COMPACT_ATOMS: atom_id res chain seq x y z
N MET A 1 -1.25 -3.29 20.68
CA MET A 1 -1.76 -1.93 20.41
C MET A 1 -2.54 -1.48 21.64
N THR A 2 -1.98 -0.54 22.39
CA THR A 2 -2.61 0.08 23.56
C THR A 2 -3.38 1.33 23.13
N SER A 3 -4.30 1.82 23.96
CA SER A 3 -5.20 2.97 23.72
C SER A 3 -4.54 4.30 23.30
N ASN A 4 -3.21 4.39 23.28
CA ASN A 4 -2.46 5.54 22.78
C ASN A 4 -2.08 5.47 21.29
N ASP A 5 -2.25 4.33 20.61
CA ASP A 5 -1.96 4.19 19.16
C ASP A 5 -3.06 4.77 18.25
N PHE A 6 -4.20 5.18 18.82
CA PHE A 6 -5.37 5.66 18.06
C PHE A 6 -5.23 7.08 17.52
N ALA A 7 -4.24 7.84 18.00
CA ALA A 7 -3.89 9.16 17.49
C ALA A 7 -2.82 9.05 16.38
N SER A 8 -3.01 8.17 15.40
CA SER A 8 -2.16 8.18 14.21
C SER A 8 -2.50 9.44 13.42
N THR A 9 -1.56 10.37 13.35
CA THR A 9 -1.62 11.52 12.43
C THR A 9 -1.68 11.03 10.98
N ALA A 10 -2.19 11.88 10.08
CA ALA A 10 -2.04 11.65 8.65
C ALA A 10 -0.57 11.35 8.32
N LEU A 11 -0.34 10.33 7.50
CA LEU A 11 0.98 9.93 7.03
C LEU A 11 1.07 10.32 5.54
N PRO A 12 1.40 11.59 5.23
CA PRO A 12 1.36 12.12 3.88
C PRO A 12 2.43 11.45 3.00
N LEU A 13 2.07 11.20 1.75
CA LEU A 13 2.95 10.70 0.71
C LEU A 13 3.09 11.76 -0.38
N TYR A 14 4.33 12.02 -0.78
CA TYR A 14 4.68 13.01 -1.79
C TYR A 14 5.33 12.34 -2.98
N CYS A 15 4.94 12.73 -4.19
CA CYS A 15 5.61 12.27 -5.40
C CYS A 15 6.97 12.96 -5.59
N ILE A 16 7.81 12.41 -6.47
CA ILE A 16 9.12 12.98 -6.81
C ILE A 16 8.99 14.46 -7.20
N ALA A 17 7.98 14.82 -7.99
CA ALA A 17 7.79 16.20 -8.43
C ALA A 17 7.46 17.15 -7.27
N GLU A 18 6.64 16.71 -6.31
CA GLU A 18 6.29 17.48 -5.11
C GLU A 18 7.52 17.66 -4.20
N LEU A 19 8.29 16.59 -3.98
CA LEU A 19 9.51 16.63 -3.17
C LEU A 19 10.58 17.54 -3.77
N ARG A 20 10.78 17.51 -5.09
CA ARG A 20 11.70 18.44 -5.77
C ARG A 20 11.27 19.89 -5.63
N ALA A 21 9.97 20.17 -5.67
CA ALA A 21 9.46 21.52 -5.45
C ALA A 21 9.68 21.99 -4.00
N ILE A 22 9.46 21.12 -3.02
CA ILE A 22 9.73 21.40 -1.60
C ILE A 22 11.23 21.66 -1.38
N GLU A 23 12.09 20.81 -1.94
CA GLU A 23 13.54 20.95 -1.83
C GLU A 23 14.03 22.25 -2.46
N GLN A 24 13.56 22.58 -3.67
CA GLN A 24 13.89 23.84 -4.34
C GLN A 24 13.45 25.06 -3.54
N ALA A 25 12.27 25.04 -2.93
CA ALA A 25 11.82 26.11 -2.07
C ALA A 25 12.69 26.24 -0.80
N ALA A 26 13.01 25.12 -0.14
CA ALA A 26 13.84 25.11 1.05
C ALA A 26 15.27 25.61 0.78
N MET A 27 15.85 25.28 -0.38
CA MET A 27 17.21 25.71 -0.74
C MET A 27 17.36 27.21 -0.97
N GLN A 28 16.26 27.97 -1.14
CA GLN A 28 16.35 29.43 -1.31
C GLN A 28 16.84 30.13 -0.03
N ASP A 29 16.50 29.57 1.13
CA ASP A 29 16.80 30.17 2.44
C ASP A 29 17.90 29.43 3.22
N LEU A 30 18.36 28.27 2.71
CA LEU A 30 19.36 27.44 3.38
C LEU A 30 20.76 27.65 2.79
N PRO A 31 21.82 27.67 3.63
CA PRO A 31 23.19 27.58 3.16
C PRO A 31 23.41 26.39 2.21
N GLN A 32 24.23 26.62 1.18
CA GLN A 32 24.59 25.61 0.20
C GLN A 32 25.13 24.33 0.88
N GLY A 33 24.60 23.17 0.48
CA GLY A 33 25.01 21.86 0.99
C GLY A 33 24.47 21.50 2.38
N LEU A 34 23.70 22.37 3.05
CA LEU A 34 23.18 22.09 4.39
C LEU A 34 22.14 20.95 4.40
N LEU A 35 21.28 20.84 3.38
CA LEU A 35 20.32 19.73 3.30
C LEU A 35 21.02 18.37 3.21
N MET A 36 22.04 18.25 2.35
CA MET A 36 22.87 17.04 2.22
C MET A 36 23.57 16.68 3.53
N GLN A 37 24.12 17.67 4.24
CA GLN A 37 24.74 17.43 5.56
C GLN A 37 23.71 16.92 6.58
N ARG A 38 22.49 17.45 6.58
CA ARG A 38 21.40 16.98 7.46
C ARG A 38 20.94 15.57 7.09
N ALA A 39 20.84 15.27 5.80
CA ALA A 39 20.50 13.94 5.29
C ALA A 39 21.57 12.91 5.71
N GLY A 40 22.85 13.24 5.50
CA GLY A 40 23.97 12.42 5.96
C GLY A 40 24.02 12.23 7.48
N GLN A 41 23.73 13.27 8.26
CA GLN A 41 23.63 13.17 9.72
C GLN A 41 22.48 12.25 10.14
N ALA A 42 21.31 12.36 9.52
CA ALA A 42 20.18 11.48 9.77
C ALA A 42 20.52 10.03 9.40
N GLY A 43 21.14 9.82 8.24
CA GLY A 43 21.62 8.51 7.77
C GLY A 43 22.62 7.87 8.72
N ALA A 44 23.64 8.62 9.19
CA ALA A 44 24.59 8.15 10.19
C ALA A 44 23.90 7.80 11.51
N SER A 45 22.94 8.61 11.96
CA SER A 45 22.19 8.32 13.18
C SER A 45 21.35 7.04 13.05
N ALA A 46 20.68 6.83 11.92
CA ALA A 46 19.91 5.61 11.66
C ALA A 46 20.84 4.38 11.61
N ALA A 47 21.97 4.49 10.92
CA ALA A 47 22.98 3.44 10.87
C ALA A 47 23.48 3.05 12.27
N LEU A 48 23.80 4.02 13.14
CA LEU A 48 24.23 3.76 14.52
C LEU A 48 23.13 3.07 15.34
N LYS A 49 21.85 3.46 15.18
CA LYS A 49 20.71 2.77 15.83
C LYS A 49 20.68 1.28 15.45
N LEU A 50 20.82 0.97 14.15
CA LEU A 50 20.82 -0.42 13.65
C LEU A 50 22.02 -1.23 14.14
N LEU A 51 23.21 -0.61 14.15
CA LEU A 51 24.43 -1.24 14.66
C LEU A 51 24.39 -1.51 16.18
N HIS A 52 23.62 -0.73 16.94
CA HIS A 52 23.41 -0.97 18.38
C HIS A 52 22.30 -2.00 18.66
N ALA A 53 21.33 -2.15 17.77
CA ALA A 53 20.23 -3.11 17.94
C ALA A 53 20.68 -4.58 17.77
N THR A 54 21.77 -4.82 17.03
CA THR A 54 22.33 -6.17 16.81
C THR A 54 23.03 -6.69 18.07
N LYS A 55 22.40 -7.67 18.74
CA LYS A 55 22.84 -8.28 20.01
C LYS A 55 24.00 -9.27 19.87
N ASP A 56 24.93 -9.02 18.97
CA ASP A 56 26.11 -9.86 18.83
C ASP A 56 27.05 -9.41 19.95
N GLY A 57 27.23 -10.24 20.99
CA GLY A 57 27.96 -9.92 22.23
C GLY A 57 29.44 -9.52 22.07
N ASN A 58 29.90 -9.25 20.85
CA ASN A 58 31.17 -8.60 20.56
C ASN A 58 30.97 -7.08 20.57
N ALA A 59 31.51 -6.42 21.58
CA ALA A 59 31.85 -4.99 21.56
C ALA A 59 32.98 -4.67 20.53
N GLY A 60 33.10 -5.47 19.47
CA GLY A 60 34.13 -5.38 18.45
C GLY A 60 33.82 -4.34 17.37
N HIS A 61 34.83 -4.00 16.58
CA HIS A 61 34.76 -3.05 15.47
C HIS A 61 33.61 -3.39 14.51
N ARG A 62 32.57 -2.57 14.50
CA ARG A 62 31.46 -2.66 13.55
C ARG A 62 31.94 -2.20 12.19
N ARG A 63 31.66 -3.01 11.17
CA ARG A 63 32.07 -2.75 9.79
C ARG A 63 30.87 -2.39 8.92
N VAL A 64 30.94 -1.25 8.25
CA VAL A 64 29.89 -0.72 7.39
C VAL A 64 30.41 -0.56 5.96
N LEU A 65 29.67 -1.11 5.01
CA LEU A 65 29.87 -0.84 3.58
C LEU A 65 28.97 0.32 3.18
N VAL A 66 29.54 1.39 2.62
CA VAL A 66 28.77 2.53 2.11
C VAL A 66 28.89 2.55 0.59
N LEU A 67 27.75 2.52 -0.08
CA LEU A 67 27.64 2.59 -1.52
C LEU A 67 27.26 4.02 -1.90
N ALA A 68 28.16 4.74 -2.55
CA ALA A 68 27.96 6.15 -2.89
C ALA A 68 27.90 6.34 -4.41
N GLY A 69 26.72 6.74 -4.90
CA GLY A 69 26.49 7.04 -6.31
C GLY A 69 27.04 8.39 -6.77
N PRO A 70 26.87 8.74 -8.05
CA PRO A 70 27.40 9.98 -8.63
C PRO A 70 26.54 11.22 -8.34
N GLY A 71 25.30 11.07 -7.89
CA GLY A 71 24.36 12.17 -7.60
C GLY A 71 24.29 12.53 -6.11
N ASP A 72 23.29 13.34 -5.75
CA ASP A 72 23.17 13.90 -4.40
C ASP A 72 22.92 12.83 -3.32
N ASN A 73 22.18 11.75 -3.62
CA ASN A 73 22.04 10.61 -2.69
C ASN A 73 23.39 9.95 -2.35
N GLY A 74 24.34 9.98 -3.30
CA GLY A 74 25.72 9.56 -3.05
C GLY A 74 26.48 10.55 -2.17
N GLY A 75 26.16 11.84 -2.27
CA GLY A 75 26.63 12.87 -1.34
C GLY A 75 26.13 12.63 0.09
N ASP A 76 24.84 12.32 0.26
CA ASP A 76 24.25 11.97 1.56
C ASP A 76 24.95 10.77 2.20
N ALA A 77 25.21 9.72 1.40
CA ALA A 77 25.96 8.55 1.84
C ALA A 77 27.41 8.88 2.22
N LEU A 78 28.08 9.79 1.51
CA LEU A 78 29.44 10.23 1.84
C LEU A 78 29.50 11.03 3.14
N GLU A 79 28.52 11.88 3.41
CA GLU A 79 28.39 12.56 4.70
C GLU A 79 28.16 11.57 5.84
N ALA A 80 27.25 10.60 5.63
CA ALA A 80 27.02 9.52 6.59
C ALA A 80 28.31 8.70 6.84
N ALA A 81 29.05 8.36 5.79
CA ALA A 81 30.33 7.66 5.89
C ALA A 81 31.35 8.43 6.72
N ALA A 82 31.48 9.74 6.48
CA ALA A 82 32.40 10.59 7.24
C ALA A 82 32.03 10.58 8.73
N LEU A 83 30.75 10.81 9.07
CA LEU A 83 30.28 10.87 10.46
C LEU A 83 30.44 9.52 11.18
N LEU A 84 30.13 8.41 10.50
CA LEU A 84 30.32 7.07 11.05
C LEU A 84 31.80 6.77 11.31
N ALA A 85 32.70 7.15 10.40
CA ALA A 85 34.13 6.97 10.61
C ALA A 85 34.64 7.80 11.82
N HIS A 86 34.15 9.02 12.01
CA HIS A 86 34.46 9.83 13.19
C HIS A 86 33.95 9.20 14.50
N SER A 87 32.89 8.40 14.46
CA SER A 87 32.38 7.66 15.63
C SER A 87 33.19 6.39 15.97
N GLY A 88 34.23 6.06 15.19
CA GLY A 88 35.06 4.87 15.38
C GLY A 88 34.53 3.61 14.68
N THR A 89 33.53 3.74 13.82
CA THR A 89 33.02 2.65 12.98
C THR A 89 34.00 2.37 11.83
N GLU A 90 34.27 1.09 11.52
CA GLU A 90 35.09 0.73 10.37
C GLU A 90 34.27 0.91 9.09
N VAL A 91 34.49 2.03 8.39
CA VAL A 91 33.74 2.38 7.17
C VAL A 91 34.58 2.06 5.92
N ARG A 92 33.98 1.34 4.98
CA ARG A 92 34.50 1.13 3.63
C ARG A 92 33.52 1.71 2.62
N VAL A 93 34.01 2.59 1.75
CA VAL A 93 33.21 3.29 0.75
C VAL A 93 33.49 2.70 -0.62
N TRP A 94 32.44 2.26 -1.30
CA TRP A 94 32.45 1.98 -2.73
C TRP A 94 31.87 3.18 -3.47
N LEU A 95 32.66 3.74 -4.40
CA LEU A 95 32.22 4.83 -5.27
C LEU A 95 31.79 4.24 -6.61
N ALA A 96 30.55 4.50 -7.02
CA ALA A 96 30.13 4.20 -8.39
C ALA A 96 30.92 5.08 -9.38
N GLY A 97 31.34 4.49 -10.51
CA GLY A 97 32.17 5.16 -11.51
C GLY A 97 31.62 6.52 -11.97
N GLU A 98 32.53 7.48 -12.19
CA GLU A 98 32.19 8.84 -12.61
C GLU A 98 31.74 8.89 -14.07
N VAL A 99 30.47 9.20 -14.31
CA VAL A 99 29.93 9.40 -15.67
C VAL A 99 29.44 10.85 -15.90
N GLN A 100 29.38 11.69 -14.86
CA GLN A 100 28.84 13.06 -14.97
C GLN A 100 29.58 14.09 -14.10
N ALA A 101 29.39 15.37 -14.43
CA ALA A 101 29.73 16.50 -13.58
C ALA A 101 28.98 16.37 -12.24
N THR A 102 29.73 16.33 -11.14
CA THR A 102 29.19 16.20 -9.78
C THR A 102 28.74 17.55 -9.24
N SER A 103 27.66 17.58 -8.45
CA SER A 103 27.26 18.80 -7.73
C SER A 103 28.40 19.29 -6.79
N PRO A 104 28.58 20.60 -6.61
CA PRO A 104 29.55 21.14 -5.64
C PRO A 104 29.39 20.57 -4.24
N GLU A 105 28.15 20.33 -3.83
CA GLU A 105 27.76 19.77 -2.54
C GLU A 105 28.31 18.35 -2.38
N ARG A 106 28.08 17.48 -3.38
CA ARG A 106 28.63 16.12 -3.39
C ARG A 106 30.17 16.13 -3.38
N ALA A 107 30.79 17.03 -4.14
CA ALA A 107 32.25 17.15 -4.16
C ALA A 107 32.82 17.52 -2.78
N GLN A 108 32.13 18.40 -2.04
CA GLN A 108 32.46 18.72 -0.66
C GLN A 108 32.26 17.53 0.29
N ALA A 109 31.16 16.78 0.15
CA ALA A 109 30.91 15.56 0.93
C ALA A 109 32.00 14.50 0.69
N LEU A 110 32.42 14.31 -0.56
CA LEU A 110 33.54 13.42 -0.91
C LEU A 110 34.85 13.87 -0.25
N SER A 111 35.13 15.18 -0.25
CA SER A 111 36.29 15.75 0.43
C SER A 111 36.26 15.47 1.94
N ARG A 112 35.11 15.69 2.60
CA ARG A 112 34.91 15.37 4.02
C ARG A 112 35.11 13.88 4.31
N ALA A 113 34.55 13.01 3.48
CA ALA A 113 34.70 11.56 3.61
C ALA A 113 36.17 11.12 3.44
N ARG A 114 36.90 11.65 2.44
CA ARG A 114 38.33 11.37 2.22
C ARG A 114 39.23 11.89 3.34
N ASN A 115 38.83 12.98 4.02
CA ASN A 115 39.56 13.53 5.16
C ASN A 115 39.18 12.86 6.50
N SER A 116 38.29 11.86 6.49
CA SER A 116 37.91 11.08 7.65
C SER A 116 38.72 9.78 7.76
N ALA A 117 38.40 8.93 8.76
CA ALA A 117 38.96 7.58 8.87
C ALA A 117 38.32 6.54 7.92
N ALA A 118 37.38 6.94 7.07
CA ALA A 118 36.75 6.05 6.10
C ALA A 118 37.77 5.60 5.04
N SER A 119 37.76 4.30 4.72
CA SER A 119 38.58 3.73 3.66
C SER A 119 37.81 3.66 2.34
N PHE A 120 38.48 3.90 1.22
CA PHE A 120 37.88 3.83 -0.11
C PHE A 120 38.36 2.58 -0.85
N MET A 121 37.44 1.90 -1.52
CA MET A 121 37.73 0.70 -2.30
C MET A 121 38.39 1.09 -3.63
N ASP A 122 39.42 0.36 -4.03
CA ASP A 122 40.15 0.62 -5.28
C ASP A 122 39.27 0.31 -6.49
N ALA A 123 39.20 1.24 -7.45
CA ALA A 123 38.49 1.06 -8.71
C ALA A 123 39.03 -0.11 -9.53
N ALA A 124 40.29 -0.53 -9.32
CA ALA A 124 40.88 -1.69 -9.99
C ALA A 124 40.41 -3.04 -9.42
N SER A 125 39.76 -3.06 -8.25
CA SER A 125 39.26 -4.29 -7.63
C SER A 125 37.92 -4.70 -8.23
N THR A 126 37.76 -5.99 -8.58
CA THR A 126 36.46 -6.48 -9.07
C THR A 126 35.42 -6.34 -7.96
N VAL A 127 34.18 -5.95 -8.31
CA VAL A 127 33.05 -5.76 -7.37
C VAL A 127 32.95 -6.89 -6.34
N ALA A 128 33.11 -8.14 -6.80
CA ALA A 128 33.11 -9.33 -5.94
C ALA A 128 34.31 -9.37 -4.97
N SER A 129 35.54 -9.13 -5.42
CA SER A 129 36.71 -9.12 -4.55
C SER A 129 36.66 -8.03 -3.48
N ALA A 130 36.02 -6.91 -3.81
CA ALA A 130 35.96 -5.73 -2.97
C ALA A 130 34.98 -5.93 -1.78
N VAL A 131 33.89 -6.68 -1.99
CA VAL A 131 32.85 -6.93 -0.97
C VAL A 131 33.02 -8.27 -0.25
N VAL A 132 33.51 -9.32 -0.93
CA VAL A 132 33.57 -10.71 -0.40
C VAL A 132 34.85 -11.02 0.38
N GLY A 133 35.73 -10.04 0.59
CA GLY A 133 36.98 -10.25 1.33
C GLY A 133 36.77 -10.64 2.81
N SER A 134 36.71 -11.95 3.09
CA SER A 134 36.81 -12.72 4.36
C SER A 134 36.18 -12.19 5.67
N ALA A 135 35.52 -11.04 5.66
CA ALA A 135 35.04 -10.35 6.84
C ALA A 135 33.56 -10.00 6.67
N GLN A 136 32.80 -10.27 7.73
CA GLN A 136 31.36 -10.05 7.78
C GLN A 136 31.03 -8.56 7.84
N TRP A 137 30.15 -8.10 6.95
CA TRP A 137 29.56 -6.76 7.03
C TRP A 137 28.49 -6.74 8.12
N HIS A 138 28.41 -5.65 8.87
CA HIS A 138 27.37 -5.47 9.90
C HIS A 138 26.22 -4.60 9.41
N LEU A 139 26.47 -3.78 8.41
CA LEU A 139 25.47 -2.93 7.75
C LEU A 139 25.97 -2.54 6.36
N VAL A 140 25.06 -2.48 5.40
CA VAL A 140 25.27 -1.77 4.13
C VAL A 140 24.43 -0.49 4.15
N ILE A 141 25.02 0.63 3.74
CA ILE A 141 24.30 1.88 3.46
C ILE A 141 24.24 2.03 1.94
N ASP A 142 23.02 1.99 1.40
CA ASP A 142 22.74 2.24 0.01
C ASP A 142 22.43 3.73 -0.22
N GLY A 143 23.38 4.44 -0.85
CA GLY A 143 23.17 5.76 -1.43
C GLY A 143 23.60 5.80 -2.90
N LEU A 144 23.34 4.73 -3.66
CA LEU A 144 23.65 4.74 -5.10
C LEU A 144 22.73 5.68 -5.86
N PHE A 145 21.41 5.56 -5.65
CA PHE A 145 20.41 6.33 -6.38
C PHE A 145 19.18 6.59 -5.50
N GLY A 146 18.78 7.85 -5.37
CA GLY A 146 17.51 8.26 -4.75
C GLY A 146 16.48 8.70 -5.80
N ILE A 147 15.61 9.66 -5.47
CA ILE A 147 14.59 10.20 -6.41
C ILE A 147 15.13 10.87 -7.70
N GLY A 148 16.45 11.05 -7.81
CA GLY A 148 17.11 11.61 -8.99
C GLY A 148 17.26 10.65 -10.16
N ALA A 149 17.17 9.33 -9.93
CA ALA A 149 17.40 8.33 -10.95
C ALA A 149 16.11 7.89 -11.64
N SER A 150 16.05 8.06 -12.96
CA SER A 150 14.98 7.53 -13.81
C SER A 150 15.42 6.33 -14.66
N ARG A 151 16.70 5.93 -14.57
CA ARG A 151 17.27 4.88 -15.42
C ARG A 151 17.48 3.59 -14.62
N PRO A 152 17.29 2.42 -15.24
CA PRO A 152 17.58 1.13 -14.63
C PRO A 152 19.04 1.03 -14.18
N LEU A 153 19.28 0.25 -13.12
CA LEU A 153 20.64 -0.07 -12.71
C LEU A 153 21.35 -0.87 -13.81
N ALA A 154 22.53 -0.39 -14.20
CA ALA A 154 23.34 -0.99 -15.25
C ALA A 154 24.80 -1.16 -14.80
N GLY A 155 25.57 -1.95 -15.55
CA GLY A 155 27.00 -2.14 -15.35
C GLY A 155 27.36 -2.56 -13.92
N GLU A 156 28.33 -1.88 -13.33
CA GLU A 156 28.85 -2.18 -11.99
C GLU A 156 27.81 -1.93 -10.88
N CYS A 157 26.94 -0.92 -11.03
CA CYS A 157 25.88 -0.67 -10.05
C CYS A 157 24.86 -1.83 -10.01
N ARG A 158 24.52 -2.40 -11.18
CA ARG A 158 23.68 -3.60 -11.25
C ARG A 158 24.33 -4.78 -10.53
N ALA A 159 25.61 -5.03 -10.81
CA ALA A 159 26.36 -6.12 -10.18
C ALA A 159 26.48 -5.92 -8.66
N MET A 160 26.69 -4.68 -8.21
CA MET A 160 26.74 -4.33 -6.79
C MET A 160 25.40 -4.57 -6.10
N ALA A 161 24.29 -4.13 -6.68
CA ALA A 161 22.96 -4.37 -6.13
C ALA A 161 22.65 -5.86 -5.96
N GLN A 162 23.00 -6.68 -6.97
CA GLN A 162 22.85 -8.14 -6.88
C GLN A 162 23.67 -8.74 -5.73
N LEU A 163 24.93 -8.30 -5.59
CA LEU A 163 25.82 -8.78 -4.53
C LEU A 163 25.33 -8.39 -3.14
N VAL A 164 24.86 -7.14 -2.98
CA VAL A 164 24.31 -6.64 -1.71
C VAL A 164 23.10 -7.45 -1.27
N ASN A 165 22.22 -7.82 -2.20
CA ASN A 165 21.05 -8.65 -1.91
C ASN A 165 21.39 -10.08 -1.46
N GLU A 166 22.63 -10.53 -1.68
CA GLU A 166 23.13 -11.83 -1.20
C GLU A 166 23.83 -11.74 0.18
N LEU A 167 24.05 -10.53 0.71
CA LEU A 167 24.72 -10.35 1.99
C LEU A 167 23.80 -10.64 3.18
N ALA A 168 24.31 -11.38 4.16
CA ALA A 168 23.62 -11.69 5.41
C ALA A 168 23.79 -10.57 6.46
N CYS A 169 23.44 -9.34 6.10
CA CYS A 169 23.42 -8.21 7.02
C CYS A 169 22.29 -7.22 6.69
N PRO A 170 21.88 -6.37 7.65
CA PRO A 170 20.96 -5.28 7.37
C PRO A 170 21.47 -4.37 6.25
N VAL A 171 20.52 -3.85 5.48
CA VAL A 171 20.74 -2.83 4.44
C VAL A 171 19.86 -1.63 4.78
N LEU A 172 20.49 -0.46 4.90
CA LEU A 172 19.86 0.85 5.09
C LEU A 172 19.89 1.61 3.77
N ALA A 173 18.75 1.77 3.11
CA ALA A 173 18.63 2.68 1.97
C ALA A 173 18.46 4.13 2.43
N LEU A 174 19.20 5.03 1.82
CA LEU A 174 19.01 6.48 1.95
C LEU A 174 18.06 6.96 0.85
N ASP A 175 17.03 7.68 1.26
CA ASP A 175 15.93 8.18 0.44
C ASP A 175 14.97 7.09 -0.08
N VAL A 176 15.46 6.22 -0.95
CA VAL A 176 14.72 5.12 -1.62
C VAL A 176 15.73 4.00 -1.95
N PRO A 177 15.38 2.71 -1.84
CA PRO A 177 16.25 1.62 -2.30
C PRO A 177 16.62 1.78 -3.77
N SER A 178 17.91 1.76 -4.08
CA SER A 178 18.42 1.99 -5.43
C SER A 178 17.85 0.98 -6.41
N GLY A 179 17.25 1.47 -7.50
CA GLY A 179 16.58 0.67 -8.53
C GLY A 179 15.06 0.53 -8.34
N LEU A 180 14.51 0.98 -7.20
CA LEU A 180 13.07 1.08 -6.96
C LEU A 180 12.55 2.46 -7.40
N HIS A 181 11.46 2.50 -8.17
CA HIS A 181 10.84 3.75 -8.58
C HIS A 181 10.04 4.38 -7.43
N ALA A 182 10.43 5.57 -6.99
CA ALA A 182 9.88 6.20 -5.79
C ALA A 182 8.38 6.53 -5.85
N ASP A 183 7.82 6.78 -7.05
CA ASP A 183 6.38 7.08 -7.16
C ASP A 183 5.50 5.84 -7.29
N THR A 184 6.03 4.75 -7.86
CA THR A 184 5.19 3.63 -8.34
C THR A 184 5.54 2.29 -7.72
N GLY A 185 6.72 2.16 -7.10
CA GLY A 185 7.22 0.89 -6.58
C GLY A 185 7.59 -0.13 -7.68
N ALA A 186 7.68 0.33 -8.93
CA ALA A 186 8.14 -0.48 -10.05
C ALA A 186 9.66 -0.71 -9.97
N ILE A 187 10.11 -1.86 -10.47
CA ILE A 187 11.52 -2.20 -10.62
C ILE A 187 11.75 -2.55 -12.08
N ASP A 188 12.74 -1.90 -12.70
CA ASP A 188 13.24 -2.27 -14.02
C ASP A 188 14.63 -2.92 -13.87
N GLY A 189 14.69 -4.24 -14.04
CA GLY A 189 15.91 -5.03 -13.89
C GLY A 189 16.16 -5.50 -12.44
N VAL A 190 16.86 -4.70 -11.64
CA VAL A 190 17.21 -5.05 -10.25
C VAL A 190 17.11 -3.83 -9.34
N ALA A 191 16.71 -4.05 -8.10
CA ALA A 191 16.78 -3.07 -7.03
C ALA A 191 17.48 -3.67 -5.81
N ILE A 192 18.04 -2.82 -4.95
CA ILE A 192 18.53 -3.22 -3.63
C ILE A 192 17.33 -3.54 -2.74
N CYS A 193 17.35 -4.71 -2.10
CA CYS A 193 16.37 -5.12 -1.10
C CYS A 193 16.81 -4.60 0.27
N ALA A 194 16.23 -3.48 0.69
CA ALA A 194 16.56 -2.84 1.94
C ALA A 194 15.81 -3.48 3.11
N THR A 195 16.49 -3.61 4.25
CA THR A 195 15.81 -3.95 5.51
C THR A 195 15.18 -2.73 6.16
N HIS A 196 15.75 -1.54 5.90
CA HIS A 196 15.30 -0.26 6.40
C HIS A 196 15.51 0.80 5.32
N THR A 197 14.59 1.75 5.21
CA THR A 197 14.71 2.92 4.33
C THR A 197 14.53 4.17 5.17
N LEU A 198 15.54 5.04 5.18
CA LEU A 198 15.42 6.38 5.75
C LEU A 198 15.11 7.36 4.63
N THR A 199 13.85 7.74 4.52
CA THR A 199 13.38 8.59 3.43
C THR A 199 13.39 10.08 3.81
N PHE A 200 13.78 10.95 2.88
CA PHE A 200 14.04 12.36 3.21
C PHE A 200 12.87 13.29 2.87
N ILE A 201 12.68 14.31 3.71
CA ILE A 201 11.69 15.40 3.61
C ILE A 201 10.25 14.93 3.81
N GLY A 202 9.81 13.95 3.01
CA GLY A 202 8.51 13.31 3.09
C GLY A 202 8.59 11.87 2.61
N ASP A 203 7.57 11.09 2.93
CA ASP A 203 7.43 9.70 2.51
C ASP A 203 6.95 9.61 1.06
N LYS A 204 7.26 8.49 0.37
CA LYS A 204 6.99 8.30 -1.06
C LYS A 204 6.05 7.13 -1.31
N PRO A 205 5.09 7.25 -2.24
CA PRO A 205 4.10 6.20 -2.47
C PRO A 205 4.70 4.87 -2.95
N GLY A 206 5.77 4.91 -3.74
CA GLY A 206 6.44 3.73 -4.28
C GLY A 206 7.14 2.86 -3.24
N LEU A 207 7.33 3.33 -2.00
CA LEU A 207 7.82 2.52 -0.89
C LEU A 207 6.73 1.59 -0.31
N HIS A 208 5.45 1.86 -0.59
CA HIS A 208 4.32 1.22 0.08
C HIS A 208 3.39 0.46 -0.87
N THR A 209 3.75 0.36 -2.14
CA THR A 209 2.95 -0.32 -3.18
C THR A 209 3.84 -1.16 -4.09
N ALA A 210 3.22 -2.11 -4.81
CA ALA A 210 3.90 -3.00 -5.74
C ALA A 210 5.11 -3.68 -5.08
N ASN A 211 6.29 -3.60 -5.70
CA ASN A 211 7.51 -4.19 -5.14
C ASN A 211 8.07 -3.38 -3.95
N GLY A 212 7.64 -2.13 -3.75
CA GLY A 212 8.10 -1.31 -2.64
C GLY A 212 7.93 -1.99 -1.28
N ARG A 213 6.81 -2.69 -1.07
CA ARG A 213 6.54 -3.42 0.18
C ARG A 213 7.54 -4.53 0.49
N ASP A 214 8.19 -5.09 -0.54
CA ASP A 214 9.18 -6.15 -0.39
C ASP A 214 10.62 -5.61 -0.36
N TYR A 215 10.86 -4.41 -0.93
CA TYR A 215 12.21 -3.86 -1.11
C TYR A 215 12.55 -2.68 -0.18
N ALA A 216 11.56 -2.00 0.40
CA ALA A 216 11.78 -0.84 1.26
C ALA A 216 12.08 -1.19 2.73
N GLY A 217 11.64 -2.36 3.20
CA GLY A 217 11.77 -2.74 4.60
C GLY A 217 11.01 -1.78 5.53
N GLU A 218 11.56 -1.51 6.71
CA GLU A 218 11.01 -0.50 7.63
C GLU A 218 11.31 0.92 7.14
N VAL A 219 10.28 1.73 6.91
CA VAL A 219 10.41 3.10 6.39
C VAL A 219 10.31 4.13 7.53
N GLU A 220 11.33 4.97 7.68
CA GLU A 220 11.35 6.14 8.60
C GLU A 220 11.52 7.43 7.79
N VAL A 221 10.80 8.50 8.14
CA VAL A 221 10.91 9.80 7.48
C VAL A 221 11.84 10.72 8.27
N ALA A 222 12.92 11.18 7.64
CA ALA A 222 13.76 12.26 8.14
C ALA A 222 13.35 13.59 7.48
N ALA A 223 12.67 14.47 8.24
CA ALA A 223 12.16 15.77 7.75
C ALA A 223 13.24 16.82 7.43
N LEU A 224 14.52 16.53 7.71
CA LEU A 224 15.69 17.38 7.45
C LEU A 224 15.58 18.83 7.96
N ALA A 225 14.78 19.06 9.01
CA ALA A 225 14.51 20.38 9.58
C ALA A 225 14.13 21.43 8.53
N ILE A 226 13.33 21.01 7.54
CA ILE A 226 12.63 21.91 6.60
C ILE A 226 11.40 22.48 7.32
N ASP A 227 11.07 23.74 7.04
CA ASP A 227 9.85 24.35 7.56
C ASP A 227 8.61 23.60 7.04
N ALA A 228 7.76 23.15 7.95
CA ALA A 228 6.52 22.46 7.64
C ALA A 228 5.57 23.29 6.76
N SER A 229 5.69 24.62 6.78
CA SER A 229 4.90 25.53 5.93
C SER A 229 5.20 25.36 4.42
N LEU A 230 6.36 24.79 4.07
CA LEU A 230 6.76 24.53 2.69
C LEU A 230 6.14 23.24 2.13
N LEU A 231 5.57 22.38 2.99
CA LEU A 231 4.94 21.14 2.56
C LEU A 231 3.51 21.41 2.09
N PRO A 232 3.18 21.16 0.81
CA PRO A 232 1.81 21.29 0.34
C PRO A 232 0.91 20.22 0.95
N PRO A 233 -0.42 20.41 0.92
CA PRO A 233 -1.37 19.35 1.22
C PRO A 233 -1.10 18.13 0.33
N ALA A 234 -0.87 16.97 0.94
CA ALA A 234 -0.55 15.75 0.21
C ALA A 234 -1.78 15.21 -0.56
N LYS A 235 -1.55 14.78 -1.80
CA LYS A 235 -2.57 14.12 -2.64
C LYS A 235 -2.63 12.61 -2.43
N ALA A 236 -1.71 12.07 -1.65
CA ALA A 236 -1.67 10.68 -1.24
C ALA A 236 -1.30 10.58 0.25
N GLN A 237 -1.76 9.53 0.92
CA GLN A 237 -1.38 9.23 2.30
C GLN A 237 -1.46 7.73 2.58
N LEU A 238 -0.76 7.26 3.62
CA LEU A 238 -0.96 5.90 4.12
C LEU A 238 -2.27 5.78 4.89
N SER A 239 -2.88 4.60 4.82
CA SER A 239 -4.05 4.28 5.62
C SER A 239 -3.73 4.33 7.11
N GLY A 240 -4.67 4.85 7.90
CA GLY A 240 -4.61 4.80 9.35
C GLY A 240 -6.00 4.85 9.96
N LEU A 241 -6.12 4.42 11.22
CA LEU A 241 -7.39 4.42 11.95
C LEU A 241 -8.04 5.80 11.97
N HIS A 242 -7.26 6.88 12.03
CA HIS A 242 -7.78 8.26 12.06
C HIS A 242 -8.69 8.61 10.87
N LEU A 243 -8.56 7.91 9.73
CA LEU A 243 -9.38 8.15 8.54
C LEU A 243 -10.83 7.68 8.71
N PHE A 244 -11.11 6.77 9.63
CA PHE A 244 -12.46 6.20 9.84
C PHE A 244 -12.82 5.94 11.31
N ALA A 245 -11.97 6.34 12.25
CA ALA A 245 -12.18 6.09 13.68
C ALA A 245 -13.48 6.71 14.21
N ARG A 246 -13.93 7.83 13.63
CA ARG A 246 -15.18 8.49 14.00
C ARG A 246 -16.40 7.61 13.74
N GLN A 247 -16.31 6.66 12.82
CA GLN A 247 -17.39 5.77 12.46
C GLN A 247 -17.42 4.48 13.32
N LEU A 248 -16.33 4.17 14.04
CA LEU A 248 -16.25 3.05 15.00
C LEU A 248 -16.98 3.36 16.31
N GLN A 249 -18.28 3.66 16.23
CA GLN A 249 -19.11 4.01 17.37
C GLN A 249 -19.64 2.77 18.09
N ARG A 250 -19.65 2.83 19.44
CA ARG A 250 -20.30 1.79 20.25
C ARG A 250 -21.78 1.69 19.92
N ARG A 251 -22.28 0.45 19.79
CA ARG A 251 -23.70 0.18 19.60
C ARG A 251 -24.51 0.64 20.81
N ARG A 252 -25.52 1.48 20.55
CA ARG A 252 -26.49 1.92 21.56
C ARG A 252 -27.39 0.75 21.98
N HIS A 253 -27.83 0.74 23.24
CA HIS A 253 -28.72 -0.31 23.77
C HIS A 253 -30.11 -0.32 23.13
N ASN A 254 -30.70 0.86 22.89
CA ASN A 254 -32.03 0.99 22.29
C ASN A 254 -31.95 1.03 20.76
N THR A 255 -31.61 -0.10 20.15
CA THR A 255 -31.53 -0.28 18.69
C THR A 255 -32.19 -1.59 18.29
N HIS A 256 -32.46 -1.75 17.01
CA HIS A 256 -33.02 -2.97 16.44
C HIS A 256 -32.26 -3.33 15.15
N LYS A 257 -32.57 -4.48 14.54
CA LYS A 257 -31.94 -4.91 13.27
C LYS A 257 -31.95 -3.83 12.18
N GLY A 258 -33.05 -3.08 12.03
CA GLY A 258 -33.10 -1.97 11.06
C GLY A 258 -32.18 -0.78 11.36
N SER A 259 -31.63 -0.63 12.57
CA SER A 259 -30.73 0.46 12.94
C SER A 259 -29.34 0.31 12.33
N TYR A 260 -29.02 -0.87 11.80
CA TYR A 260 -27.72 -1.21 11.20
C TYR A 260 -27.86 -1.61 9.73
N GLY A 261 -28.94 -1.13 9.10
CA GLY A 261 -29.23 -1.29 7.68
C GLY A 261 -29.42 -2.72 7.21
N SER A 262 -29.50 -2.85 5.88
CA SER A 262 -29.54 -4.13 5.18
C SER A 262 -28.39 -4.21 4.17
N VAL A 263 -27.86 -5.40 3.93
CA VAL A 263 -26.98 -5.67 2.78
C VAL A 263 -27.69 -6.64 1.85
N ALA A 264 -27.68 -6.38 0.55
CA ALA A 264 -28.10 -7.34 -0.46
C ALA A 264 -26.95 -7.63 -1.41
N ILE A 265 -26.57 -8.91 -1.48
CA ILE A 265 -25.48 -9.38 -2.33
C ILE A 265 -26.06 -10.09 -3.55
N VAL A 266 -25.65 -9.68 -4.74
CA VAL A 266 -26.09 -10.23 -6.03
C VAL A 266 -24.93 -11.01 -6.64
N GLY A 267 -25.12 -12.32 -6.80
CA GLY A 267 -24.11 -13.21 -7.36
C GLY A 267 -24.34 -14.67 -6.99
N GLY A 268 -23.40 -15.53 -7.35
CA GLY A 268 -23.47 -16.98 -7.12
C GLY A 268 -24.15 -17.74 -8.24
N ALA A 269 -23.74 -17.50 -9.49
CA ALA A 269 -24.05 -18.35 -10.63
C ALA A 269 -23.60 -19.81 -10.38
N GLN A 270 -24.05 -20.71 -11.25
CA GLN A 270 -23.75 -22.14 -11.14
C GLN A 270 -22.26 -22.43 -10.90
N GLY A 271 -21.96 -23.10 -9.78
CA GLY A 271 -20.59 -23.44 -9.38
C GLY A 271 -19.86 -22.38 -8.55
N MET A 272 -20.42 -21.18 -8.39
CA MET A 272 -19.79 -20.05 -7.69
C MET A 272 -20.58 -19.53 -6.48
N ALA A 273 -21.59 -20.28 -6.01
CA ALA A 273 -22.43 -19.93 -4.86
C ALA A 273 -21.65 -19.63 -3.56
N GLY A 274 -20.41 -20.12 -3.43
CA GLY A 274 -19.55 -19.83 -2.28
C GLY A 274 -19.16 -18.35 -2.15
N ALA A 275 -18.96 -17.65 -3.27
CA ALA A 275 -18.52 -16.26 -3.30
C ALA A 275 -19.51 -15.30 -2.59
N PRO A 276 -20.81 -15.25 -2.98
CA PRO A 276 -21.75 -14.38 -2.28
C PRO A 276 -22.04 -14.84 -0.84
N ILE A 277 -21.85 -16.14 -0.52
CA ILE A 277 -21.97 -16.64 0.87
C ILE A 277 -20.83 -16.10 1.74
N LEU A 278 -19.59 -16.06 1.25
CA LEU A 278 -18.45 -15.46 1.97
C LEU A 278 -18.69 -13.96 2.22
N ALA A 279 -19.14 -13.24 1.20
CA ALA A 279 -19.51 -11.83 1.34
C ALA A 279 -20.63 -11.65 2.38
N ALA A 280 -21.67 -12.49 2.34
CA ALA A 280 -22.84 -12.38 3.21
C ALA A 280 -22.52 -12.68 4.67
N ARG A 281 -21.75 -13.74 4.91
CA ARG A 281 -21.24 -14.07 6.26
C ARG A 281 -20.39 -12.94 6.81
N THR A 282 -19.52 -12.36 5.97
CA THR A 282 -18.71 -11.22 6.38
C THR A 282 -19.57 -10.03 6.75
N ALA A 283 -20.56 -9.71 5.91
CA ALA A 283 -21.44 -8.58 6.15
C ALA A 283 -22.19 -8.69 7.49
N LEU A 284 -22.70 -9.89 7.79
CA LEU A 284 -23.37 -10.20 9.04
C LEU A 284 -22.41 -10.08 10.24
N HIS A 285 -21.20 -10.64 10.14
CA HIS A 285 -20.20 -10.59 11.21
C HIS A 285 -19.62 -9.19 11.45
N ALA A 286 -19.59 -8.35 10.42
CA ALA A 286 -19.22 -6.95 10.50
C ALA A 286 -20.34 -6.04 11.04
N GLY A 287 -21.53 -6.60 11.27
CA GLY A 287 -22.60 -5.96 12.03
C GLY A 287 -23.81 -5.50 11.20
N ALA A 288 -23.93 -5.88 9.93
CA ALA A 288 -25.14 -5.57 9.16
C ALA A 288 -26.38 -6.10 9.88
N GLY A 289 -27.45 -5.29 9.89
CA GLY A 289 -28.68 -5.64 10.60
C GLY A 289 -29.45 -6.78 9.96
N ARG A 290 -29.45 -6.83 8.63
CA ARG A 290 -30.07 -7.87 7.79
C ARG A 290 -29.17 -8.14 6.59
N VAL A 291 -29.07 -9.39 6.17
CA VAL A 291 -28.28 -9.77 4.99
C VAL A 291 -29.11 -10.66 4.07
N TYR A 292 -29.18 -10.26 2.81
CA TYR A 292 -29.87 -10.96 1.73
C TYR A 292 -28.85 -11.41 0.70
N ILE A 293 -29.09 -12.57 0.10
CA ILE A 293 -28.37 -13.02 -1.09
C ILE A 293 -29.39 -13.21 -2.21
N ALA A 294 -29.15 -12.55 -3.33
CA ALA A 294 -29.90 -12.66 -4.56
C ALA A 294 -29.08 -13.52 -5.55
N PHE A 295 -29.43 -14.80 -5.62
CA PHE A 295 -28.80 -15.76 -6.53
C PHE A 295 -29.41 -15.62 -7.94
N PRO A 296 -28.60 -15.57 -9.01
CA PRO A 296 -29.11 -15.63 -10.38
C PRO A 296 -30.03 -16.84 -10.60
N ASP A 297 -29.57 -18.00 -10.13
CA ASP A 297 -30.25 -19.29 -10.24
C ASP A 297 -31.04 -19.66 -8.97
N ALA A 298 -31.40 -20.95 -8.86
CA ALA A 298 -32.05 -21.49 -7.68
C ALA A 298 -31.15 -21.35 -6.42
N PRO A 299 -31.60 -20.60 -5.38
CA PRO A 299 -30.82 -20.42 -4.17
C PRO A 299 -30.79 -21.73 -3.36
N PRO A 300 -29.75 -21.94 -2.53
CA PRO A 300 -29.82 -22.93 -1.48
C PRO A 300 -30.96 -22.58 -0.51
N ALA A 301 -31.56 -23.59 0.13
CA ALA A 301 -32.65 -23.37 1.09
C ALA A 301 -32.21 -22.47 2.26
N PHE A 302 -30.97 -22.65 2.73
CA PHE A 302 -30.28 -21.79 3.69
C PHE A 302 -28.78 -22.12 3.66
N ASP A 303 -27.96 -21.26 4.28
CA ASP A 303 -26.56 -21.56 4.54
C ASP A 303 -26.40 -22.29 5.88
N SER A 304 -25.87 -23.51 5.85
CA SER A 304 -25.70 -24.34 7.06
C SER A 304 -24.75 -23.76 8.11
N GLY A 305 -23.81 -22.89 7.70
CA GLY A 305 -22.94 -22.19 8.64
C GLY A 305 -23.52 -20.89 9.19
N GLN A 306 -24.60 -20.38 8.58
CA GLN A 306 -25.20 -19.09 8.91
C GLN A 306 -26.68 -19.04 8.50
N ALA A 307 -27.56 -19.62 9.32
CA ALA A 307 -28.98 -19.73 9.02
C ALA A 307 -29.72 -18.37 8.98
N GLU A 308 -29.10 -17.30 9.49
CA GLU A 308 -29.63 -15.94 9.50
C GLU A 308 -29.65 -15.29 8.10
N LEU A 309 -28.91 -15.85 7.14
CA LEU A 309 -28.84 -15.34 5.77
C LEU A 309 -30.14 -15.63 5.01
N MET A 310 -30.68 -14.60 4.34
CA MET A 310 -31.91 -14.73 3.56
C MET A 310 -31.59 -14.94 2.09
N CYS A 311 -31.59 -16.19 1.64
CA CYS A 311 -31.34 -16.58 0.27
C CYS A 311 -32.60 -16.43 -0.59
N ARG A 312 -32.48 -15.73 -1.73
CA ARG A 312 -33.58 -15.44 -2.67
C ARG A 312 -33.11 -15.65 -4.10
N ARG A 313 -34.05 -15.87 -5.02
CA ARG A 313 -33.78 -15.73 -6.45
C ARG A 313 -33.72 -14.24 -6.79
N ALA A 314 -32.75 -13.86 -7.61
CA ALA A 314 -32.54 -12.46 -7.99
C ALA A 314 -33.72 -11.90 -8.80
N GLN A 315 -34.37 -12.73 -9.62
CA GLN A 315 -35.61 -12.37 -10.32
C GLN A 315 -36.74 -11.92 -9.37
N ASP A 316 -36.80 -12.48 -8.16
CA ASP A 316 -37.87 -12.19 -7.19
C ASP A 316 -37.53 -10.99 -6.29
N VAL A 317 -36.37 -10.34 -6.51
CA VAL A 317 -35.92 -9.17 -5.76
C VAL A 317 -36.28 -7.89 -6.53
N ASP A 318 -37.07 -7.04 -5.89
CA ASP A 318 -37.30 -5.66 -6.33
C ASP A 318 -36.18 -4.76 -5.79
N PHE A 319 -35.17 -4.48 -6.62
CA PHE A 319 -34.03 -3.64 -6.27
C PHE A 319 -34.39 -2.16 -6.09
N SER A 320 -35.45 -1.70 -6.76
CA SER A 320 -35.94 -0.32 -6.65
C SER A 320 -36.56 -0.06 -5.26
N GLY A 321 -37.23 -1.07 -4.69
CA GLY A 321 -37.84 -1.03 -3.36
C GLY A 321 -36.87 -1.29 -2.19
N LEU A 322 -35.59 -1.61 -2.44
CA LEU A 322 -34.57 -1.83 -1.41
C LEU A 322 -34.03 -0.52 -0.81
N HIS A 323 -34.93 0.41 -0.46
CA HIS A 323 -34.53 1.62 0.24
C HIS A 323 -33.80 1.24 1.55
N PHE A 324 -32.65 1.86 1.80
CA PHE A 324 -31.77 1.62 2.97
C PHE A 324 -30.99 0.29 2.97
N ALA A 325 -30.81 -0.33 1.80
CA ALA A 325 -29.81 -1.37 1.63
C ALA A 325 -28.46 -0.77 1.16
N ALA A 326 -27.37 -1.49 1.41
CA ALA A 326 -26.18 -1.42 0.57
C ALA A 326 -26.21 -2.63 -0.38
N LEU A 327 -25.96 -2.39 -1.66
CA LEU A 327 -25.88 -3.41 -2.69
C LEU A 327 -24.43 -3.80 -2.92
N VAL A 328 -24.17 -5.11 -3.02
CA VAL A 328 -22.89 -5.68 -3.43
C VAL A 328 -23.18 -6.57 -4.62
N ALA A 329 -22.63 -6.27 -5.79
CA ALA A 329 -22.86 -7.06 -6.99
C ALA A 329 -21.54 -7.56 -7.57
N GLY A 330 -21.56 -8.81 -8.05
CA GLY A 330 -20.44 -9.39 -8.79
C GLY A 330 -19.75 -10.61 -8.20
N PRO A 331 -19.71 -10.87 -6.87
CA PRO A 331 -19.13 -12.10 -6.33
C PRO A 331 -19.73 -13.37 -6.96
N GLY A 332 -18.98 -13.97 -7.89
CA GLY A 332 -19.41 -15.12 -8.68
C GLY A 332 -20.69 -14.89 -9.47
N LEU A 333 -20.92 -13.69 -10.03
CA LEU A 333 -22.15 -13.37 -10.76
C LEU A 333 -22.25 -14.13 -12.10
N GLY A 334 -21.13 -14.47 -12.73
CA GLY A 334 -21.12 -14.97 -14.11
C GLY A 334 -21.10 -13.84 -15.15
N ASP A 335 -21.03 -14.21 -16.43
CA ASP A 335 -20.73 -13.31 -17.55
C ASP A 335 -21.70 -13.41 -18.75
N ASP A 336 -22.88 -14.04 -18.56
CA ASP A 336 -23.88 -14.16 -19.62
C ASP A 336 -24.78 -12.92 -19.77
N VAL A 337 -25.60 -12.91 -20.84
CA VAL A 337 -26.49 -11.78 -21.17
C VAL A 337 -27.55 -11.53 -20.09
N ASP A 338 -28.04 -12.57 -19.43
CA ASP A 338 -29.02 -12.43 -18.34
C ASP A 338 -28.36 -11.73 -17.13
N MET A 339 -27.04 -11.90 -16.94
CA MET A 339 -26.28 -11.22 -15.90
C MET A 339 -26.06 -9.74 -16.18
N VAL A 340 -25.96 -9.34 -17.46
CA VAL A 340 -25.94 -7.92 -17.86
C VAL A 340 -27.25 -7.25 -17.46
N GLU A 341 -28.40 -7.84 -17.79
CA GLU A 341 -29.71 -7.31 -17.41
C GLU A 341 -29.90 -7.28 -15.89
N LEU A 342 -29.48 -8.34 -15.18
CA LEU A 342 -29.54 -8.40 -13.73
C LEU A 342 -28.68 -7.32 -13.08
N LEU A 343 -27.46 -7.10 -13.57
CA LEU A 343 -26.57 -6.06 -13.06
C LEU A 343 -27.16 -4.67 -13.31
N GLN A 344 -27.73 -4.42 -14.49
CA GLN A 344 -28.39 -3.16 -14.82
C GLN A 344 -29.54 -2.84 -13.87
N ARG A 345 -30.34 -3.84 -13.46
CA ARG A 345 -31.41 -3.67 -12.45
C ARG A 345 -30.88 -3.20 -11.10
N THR A 346 -29.63 -3.50 -10.74
CA THR A 346 -29.04 -2.98 -9.49
C THR A 346 -28.78 -1.48 -9.54
N PHE A 347 -28.58 -0.91 -10.74
CA PHE A 347 -28.32 0.52 -10.92
C PHE A 347 -29.58 1.37 -10.77
N GLU A 348 -30.77 0.76 -10.90
CA GLU A 348 -32.06 1.40 -10.64
C GLU A 348 -32.29 1.73 -9.16
N SER A 349 -31.43 1.22 -8.26
CA SER A 349 -31.52 1.51 -6.82
C SER A 349 -30.79 2.79 -6.44
N ASP A 350 -31.37 3.57 -5.53
CA ASP A 350 -30.77 4.75 -4.90
C ASP A 350 -29.74 4.41 -3.80
N SER A 351 -29.58 3.11 -3.50
CA SER A 351 -28.75 2.55 -2.43
C SER A 351 -27.25 2.74 -2.67
N ALA A 352 -26.41 2.68 -1.62
CA ALA A 352 -24.97 2.58 -1.87
C ALA A 352 -24.65 1.28 -2.63
N LEU A 353 -23.72 1.32 -3.58
CA LEU A 353 -23.43 0.21 -4.49
C LEU A 353 -21.94 -0.12 -4.48
N LEU A 354 -21.62 -1.40 -4.33
CA LEU A 354 -20.28 -1.95 -4.52
C LEU A 354 -20.28 -2.94 -5.68
N LEU A 355 -19.37 -2.73 -6.63
CA LEU A 355 -19.14 -3.62 -7.78
C LEU A 355 -17.79 -4.32 -7.63
N ASP A 356 -17.80 -5.64 -7.70
CA ASP A 356 -16.61 -6.49 -7.60
C ASP A 356 -16.60 -7.57 -8.68
N ALA A 357 -15.47 -8.23 -8.89
CA ALA A 357 -15.36 -9.46 -9.65
C ALA A 357 -16.09 -9.43 -11.02
N ASP A 358 -17.04 -10.34 -11.23
CA ASP A 358 -17.73 -10.49 -12.51
C ASP A 358 -18.55 -9.27 -12.91
N ALA A 359 -19.06 -8.48 -11.94
CA ALA A 359 -19.72 -7.23 -12.27
C ALA A 359 -18.74 -6.24 -12.93
N LEU A 360 -17.47 -6.24 -12.52
CA LEU A 360 -16.43 -5.42 -13.14
C LEU A 360 -16.05 -5.95 -14.53
N ASN A 361 -16.04 -7.26 -14.73
CA ASN A 361 -15.81 -7.88 -16.04
C ASN A 361 -16.92 -7.52 -17.03
N LEU A 362 -18.19 -7.61 -16.60
CA LEU A 362 -19.35 -7.18 -17.39
C LEU A 362 -19.29 -5.68 -17.72
N MET A 363 -18.96 -4.83 -16.74
CA MET A 363 -18.76 -3.39 -16.96
C MET A 363 -17.65 -3.10 -17.98
N ALA A 364 -16.59 -3.90 -18.03
CA ALA A 364 -15.52 -3.74 -19.00
C ALA A 364 -15.92 -4.19 -20.41
N ALA A 365 -16.80 -5.19 -20.52
CA ALA A 365 -17.27 -5.71 -21.80
C ALA A 365 -18.40 -4.89 -22.43
N GLU A 366 -19.29 -4.32 -21.61
CA GLU A 366 -20.54 -3.70 -22.05
C GLU A 366 -20.54 -2.19 -21.77
N VAL A 367 -20.48 -1.39 -22.83
CA VAL A 367 -20.47 0.09 -22.76
C VAL A 367 -21.79 0.63 -22.20
N GLU A 368 -22.89 -0.08 -22.42
CA GLU A 368 -24.21 0.21 -21.91
C GLU A 368 -24.24 0.23 -20.39
N LEU A 369 -23.52 -0.68 -19.72
CA LEU A 369 -23.44 -0.73 -18.27
C LEU A 369 -22.64 0.46 -17.72
N GLN A 370 -21.54 0.85 -18.37
CA GLN A 370 -20.80 2.06 -17.99
C GLN A 370 -21.66 3.32 -18.14
N SER A 371 -22.42 3.40 -19.23
CA SER A 371 -23.35 4.50 -19.49
C SER A 371 -24.47 4.53 -18.46
N ALA A 372 -25.02 3.37 -18.10
CA ALA A 372 -26.06 3.24 -17.07
C ALA A 372 -25.54 3.65 -15.69
N LEU A 373 -24.32 3.27 -15.33
CA LEU A 373 -23.69 3.70 -14.09
C LEU A 373 -23.46 5.21 -14.05
N ALA A 374 -23.03 5.82 -15.17
CA ALA A 374 -22.76 7.24 -15.25
C ALA A 374 -24.02 8.12 -15.07
N VAL A 375 -25.19 7.62 -15.49
CA VAL A 375 -26.48 8.32 -15.33
C VAL A 375 -27.23 7.92 -14.06
N ARG A 376 -26.65 7.05 -13.22
CA ARG A 376 -27.26 6.60 -11.99
C ARG A 376 -27.54 7.78 -11.07
N THR A 377 -28.81 8.10 -10.90
CA THR A 377 -29.28 9.18 -10.04
C THR A 377 -29.57 8.62 -8.65
N GLY A 378 -28.96 9.15 -7.60
CA GLY A 378 -29.24 8.74 -6.22
C GLY A 378 -28.18 9.24 -5.24
N PRO A 379 -28.50 9.33 -3.94
CA PRO A 379 -27.52 9.74 -2.92
C PRO A 379 -26.49 8.65 -2.58
N GLY A 380 -26.77 7.39 -2.93
CA GLY A 380 -25.86 6.28 -2.67
C GLY A 380 -24.62 6.32 -3.56
N ALA A 381 -23.44 6.41 -2.95
CA ALA A 381 -22.18 6.36 -3.68
C ALA A 381 -21.90 4.97 -4.26
N THR A 382 -21.09 4.94 -5.32
CA THR A 382 -20.59 3.70 -5.93
C THR A 382 -19.11 3.48 -5.58
N ILE A 383 -18.76 2.24 -5.22
CA ILE A 383 -17.39 1.77 -4.99
C ILE A 383 -17.10 0.60 -5.95
N LEU A 384 -15.96 0.63 -6.62
CA LEU A 384 -15.44 -0.49 -7.42
C LEU A 384 -14.24 -1.10 -6.72
N THR A 385 -14.11 -2.43 -6.71
CA THR A 385 -13.00 -3.15 -6.05
C THR A 385 -12.14 -3.98 -7.01
N PRO A 386 -11.62 -3.44 -8.14
CA PRO A 386 -10.91 -4.23 -9.13
C PRO A 386 -9.57 -4.78 -8.61
N HIS A 387 -9.24 -6.01 -8.98
CA HIS A 387 -7.84 -6.46 -9.02
C HIS A 387 -7.15 -5.90 -10.28
N PRO A 388 -5.81 -5.98 -10.40
CA PRO A 388 -5.10 -5.33 -11.51
C PRO A 388 -5.57 -5.75 -12.92
N LEU A 389 -5.93 -7.01 -13.13
CA LEU A 389 -6.46 -7.48 -14.42
C LEU A 389 -7.88 -6.96 -14.74
N GLU A 390 -8.75 -6.76 -13.74
CA GLU A 390 -10.09 -6.14 -13.91
C GLU A 390 -9.93 -4.65 -14.23
N ALA A 391 -9.02 -3.97 -13.53
CA ALA A 391 -8.69 -2.56 -13.82
C ALA A 391 -8.13 -2.38 -15.23
N ALA A 392 -7.26 -3.30 -15.67
CA ALA A 392 -6.70 -3.31 -17.02
C ALA A 392 -7.81 -3.40 -18.08
N ARG A 393 -8.78 -4.31 -17.89
CA ARG A 393 -9.95 -4.43 -18.78
C ARG A 393 -10.81 -3.16 -18.79
N LEU A 394 -11.09 -2.59 -17.62
CA LEU A 394 -11.91 -1.37 -17.49
C LEU A 394 -11.26 -0.14 -18.13
N LEU A 395 -9.92 -0.09 -18.16
CA LEU A 395 -9.15 1.04 -18.70
C LEU A 395 -8.69 0.84 -20.15
N ASP A 396 -9.01 -0.30 -20.78
CA ASP A 396 -8.44 -0.72 -22.06
C ASP A 396 -6.89 -0.66 -22.06
N MET A 397 -6.31 -1.19 -20.99
CA MET A 397 -4.87 -1.28 -20.76
C MET A 397 -4.44 -2.75 -20.62
N THR A 398 -3.15 -3.00 -20.74
CA THR A 398 -2.54 -4.27 -20.36
C THR A 398 -2.31 -4.33 -18.84
N LEU A 399 -2.24 -5.56 -18.31
CA LEU A 399 -1.87 -5.78 -16.91
C LEU A 399 -0.50 -5.15 -16.56
N ALA A 400 0.45 -5.18 -17.50
CA ALA A 400 1.78 -4.63 -17.30
C ALA A 400 1.75 -3.11 -17.15
N GLU A 401 0.94 -2.41 -17.94
CA GLU A 401 0.76 -0.95 -17.84
C GLU A 401 0.14 -0.56 -16.49
N VAL A 402 -0.91 -1.26 -16.05
CA VAL A 402 -1.52 -1.03 -14.73
C VAL A 402 -0.51 -1.27 -13.61
N GLN A 403 0.30 -2.32 -13.69
CA GLN A 403 1.29 -2.63 -12.65
C GLN A 403 2.48 -1.67 -12.66
N ALA A 404 2.83 -1.08 -13.81
CA ALA A 404 3.90 -0.10 -13.93
C ALA A 404 3.56 1.25 -13.26
N ASP A 405 2.29 1.67 -13.32
CA ASP A 405 1.78 2.84 -12.60
C ASP A 405 0.36 2.61 -12.04
N ARG A 406 0.30 1.90 -10.90
CA ARG A 406 -0.96 1.59 -10.23
C ARG A 406 -1.67 2.84 -9.70
N LEU A 407 -0.92 3.86 -9.28
CA LEU A 407 -1.49 5.11 -8.77
C LEU A 407 -2.18 5.89 -9.89
N GLY A 408 -1.52 5.99 -11.04
CA GLY A 408 -2.10 6.56 -12.26
C GLY A 408 -3.36 5.82 -12.68
N ALA A 409 -3.30 4.49 -12.79
CA ALA A 409 -4.45 3.66 -13.17
C ALA A 409 -5.65 3.82 -12.22
N ALA A 410 -5.43 3.80 -10.90
CA ALA A 410 -6.50 3.97 -9.92
C ALA A 410 -7.16 5.36 -10.00
N ARG A 411 -6.36 6.44 -10.15
CA ARG A 411 -6.87 7.81 -10.35
C ARG A 411 -7.65 7.95 -11.64
N GLN A 412 -7.12 7.41 -12.74
CA GLN A 412 -7.78 7.47 -14.03
C GLN A 412 -9.14 6.79 -13.98
N LEU A 413 -9.21 5.57 -13.41
CA LEU A 413 -10.46 4.84 -13.30
C LEU A 413 -11.49 5.56 -12.42
N ALA A 414 -11.05 6.09 -11.26
CA ALA A 414 -11.91 6.83 -10.35
C ALA A 414 -12.48 8.11 -10.99
N ALA A 415 -11.65 8.86 -11.72
CA ALA A 415 -12.05 10.08 -12.41
C ALA A 415 -12.96 9.80 -13.61
N GLN A 416 -12.65 8.78 -14.43
CA GLN A 416 -13.42 8.42 -15.62
C GLN A 416 -14.85 8.00 -15.28
N LEU A 417 -15.02 7.23 -14.21
CA LEU A 417 -16.33 6.71 -13.79
C LEU A 417 -17.01 7.58 -12.72
N GLY A 418 -16.30 8.54 -12.12
CA GLY A 418 -16.84 9.38 -11.04
C GLY A 418 -17.11 8.61 -9.76
N VAL A 419 -16.35 7.54 -9.49
CA VAL A 419 -16.57 6.59 -8.37
C VAL A 419 -15.34 6.42 -7.49
N ILE A 420 -15.52 5.87 -6.29
CA ILE A 420 -14.41 5.44 -5.45
C ILE A 420 -13.87 4.11 -6.01
N VAL A 421 -12.56 4.01 -6.19
CA VAL A 421 -11.90 2.81 -6.70
C VAL A 421 -10.97 2.22 -5.64
N VAL A 422 -11.14 0.95 -5.34
CA VAL A 422 -10.25 0.14 -4.49
C VAL A 422 -9.48 -0.81 -5.40
N LEU A 423 -8.31 -0.37 -5.88
CA LEU A 423 -7.42 -1.18 -6.71
C LEU A 423 -6.61 -2.15 -5.84
N LYS A 424 -7.10 -3.40 -5.77
CA LYS A 424 -6.53 -4.49 -4.97
C LYS A 424 -5.09 -4.82 -5.43
N GLY A 425 -4.24 -5.24 -4.49
CA GLY A 425 -2.85 -5.64 -4.74
C GLY A 425 -1.94 -5.33 -3.56
N SER A 426 -0.64 -5.55 -3.70
CA SER A 426 0.35 -5.22 -2.65
C SER A 426 0.38 -3.72 -2.38
N GLY A 427 -0.15 -3.27 -1.23
CA GLY A 427 -0.48 -1.85 -1.05
C GLY A 427 -1.73 -1.48 -1.84
N THR A 428 -2.89 -1.97 -1.40
CA THR A 428 -4.18 -1.67 -2.04
C THR A 428 -4.38 -0.15 -2.09
N LEU A 429 -4.76 0.37 -3.25
CA LEU A 429 -4.97 1.81 -3.45
C LEU A 429 -6.47 2.11 -3.38
N ILE A 430 -6.86 3.08 -2.57
CA ILE A 430 -8.21 3.64 -2.53
C ILE A 430 -8.14 5.03 -3.16
N ALA A 431 -8.70 5.19 -4.36
CA ALA A 431 -8.71 6.43 -5.12
C ALA A 431 -10.10 7.07 -5.09
N ALA A 432 -10.13 8.38 -4.79
CA ALA A 432 -11.32 9.21 -4.88
C ALA A 432 -11.44 9.85 -6.28
N PRO A 433 -12.66 10.21 -6.72
CA PRO A 433 -12.88 10.91 -7.99
C PRO A 433 -12.13 12.24 -8.13
N ASP A 434 -11.80 12.90 -7.02
CA ASP A 434 -11.06 14.17 -6.97
C ASP A 434 -9.53 14.00 -7.09
N GLY A 435 -9.06 12.75 -7.19
CA GLY A 435 -7.64 12.39 -7.34
C GLY A 435 -6.91 12.07 -6.04
N GLY A 436 -7.56 12.18 -4.89
CA GLY A 436 -7.01 11.76 -3.60
C GLY A 436 -6.77 10.25 -3.56
N ILE A 437 -5.63 9.82 -2.99
CA ILE A 437 -5.28 8.41 -2.81
C ILE A 437 -5.00 8.09 -1.33
N VAL A 438 -5.47 6.92 -0.88
CA VAL A 438 -4.98 6.25 0.31
C VAL A 438 -4.30 4.93 -0.09
N ILE A 439 -3.09 4.69 0.38
CA ILE A 439 -2.39 3.40 0.21
C ILE A 439 -2.55 2.59 1.49
N ASN A 440 -3.14 1.41 1.39
CA ASN A 440 -3.31 0.54 2.54
C ASN A 440 -2.02 -0.21 2.89
N ASN A 441 -1.51 0.02 4.10
CA ASN A 441 -0.28 -0.60 4.58
C ASN A 441 -0.48 -1.89 5.42
N THR A 442 -1.74 -2.29 5.65
CA THR A 442 -2.08 -3.53 6.36
C THR A 442 -2.25 -4.72 5.42
N GLY A 443 -2.24 -5.93 5.99
CA GLY A 443 -2.34 -7.17 5.24
C GLY A 443 -1.07 -7.53 4.49
N GLY A 444 -1.03 -8.73 3.91
CA GLY A 444 0.15 -9.23 3.24
C GLY A 444 -0.13 -10.50 2.43
N PRO A 445 0.88 -11.35 2.17
CA PRO A 445 0.74 -12.53 1.33
C PRO A 445 -0.31 -13.52 1.84
N ALA A 446 -0.67 -13.47 3.13
CA ALA A 446 -1.75 -14.28 3.69
C ALA A 446 -3.12 -14.08 3.01
N LEU A 447 -3.33 -12.92 2.39
CA LEU A 447 -4.57 -12.61 1.67
C LEU A 447 -4.61 -13.14 0.23
N ALA A 448 -3.50 -13.70 -0.28
CA ALA A 448 -3.38 -14.22 -1.63
C ALA A 448 -4.01 -15.62 -1.77
N THR A 449 -5.30 -15.73 -1.44
CA THR A 449 -6.10 -16.94 -1.55
C THR A 449 -7.50 -16.61 -2.07
N ALA A 450 -8.18 -17.59 -2.64
CA ALA A 450 -9.53 -17.40 -3.18
C ALA A 450 -10.52 -16.99 -2.07
N GLY A 451 -11.45 -16.10 -2.42
CA GLY A 451 -12.53 -15.66 -1.54
C GLY A 451 -12.22 -14.50 -0.58
N THR A 452 -10.95 -14.06 -0.47
CA THR A 452 -10.61 -12.89 0.37
C THR A 452 -11.19 -11.59 -0.21
N GLY A 453 -11.27 -11.50 -1.54
CA GLY A 453 -12.00 -10.44 -2.24
C GLY A 453 -13.49 -10.39 -1.85
N ASP A 454 -14.16 -11.55 -1.78
CA ASP A 454 -15.57 -11.63 -1.38
C ASP A 454 -15.77 -11.18 0.07
N VAL A 455 -14.84 -11.53 0.96
CA VAL A 455 -14.83 -11.05 2.35
C VAL A 455 -14.71 -9.51 2.37
N LEU A 456 -13.78 -8.93 1.62
CA LEU A 456 -13.65 -7.47 1.52
C LEU A 456 -14.94 -6.81 1.01
N SER A 457 -15.57 -7.37 -0.03
CA SER A 457 -16.82 -6.86 -0.61
C SER A 457 -17.98 -6.91 0.38
N GLY A 458 -18.12 -8.01 1.12
CA GLY A 458 -19.10 -8.15 2.19
C GLY A 458 -18.87 -7.19 3.36
N LEU A 459 -17.61 -6.98 3.76
CA LEU A 459 -17.23 -6.03 4.79
C LEU A 459 -17.60 -4.61 4.38
N CYS A 460 -17.22 -4.18 3.19
CA CYS A 460 -17.52 -2.84 2.68
C CYS A 460 -19.04 -2.62 2.57
N GLY A 461 -19.79 -3.58 2.03
CA GLY A 461 -21.26 -3.54 2.00
C GLY A 461 -21.87 -3.37 3.39
N SER A 462 -21.32 -4.03 4.41
CA SER A 462 -21.78 -3.89 5.81
C SER A 462 -21.52 -2.51 6.40
N LEU A 463 -20.37 -1.91 6.12
CA LEU A 463 -20.06 -0.56 6.60
C LEU A 463 -20.97 0.48 5.93
N LEU A 464 -21.19 0.36 4.62
CA LEU A 464 -22.15 1.19 3.89
C LEU A 464 -23.57 1.06 4.45
N ALA A 465 -24.05 -0.17 4.70
CA ALA A 465 -25.37 -0.40 5.28
C ALA A 465 -25.52 0.19 6.68
N GLN A 466 -24.44 0.27 7.45
CA GLN A 466 -24.40 0.92 8.76
C GLN A 466 -24.40 2.45 8.69
N GLY A 467 -24.47 3.04 7.48
CA GLY A 467 -24.54 4.49 7.27
C GLY A 467 -23.19 5.18 7.33
N TRP A 468 -22.09 4.44 7.17
CA TRP A 468 -20.77 5.05 7.02
C TRP A 468 -20.73 5.85 5.70
N PRO A 469 -20.09 7.03 5.67
CA PRO A 469 -19.84 7.67 4.39
C PRO A 469 -18.92 6.78 3.54
N ALA A 470 -19.12 6.82 2.23
CA ALA A 470 -18.56 5.79 1.33
C ALA A 470 -17.03 5.77 1.30
N TRP A 471 -16.39 6.92 1.45
CA TRP A 471 -14.94 7.03 1.55
C TRP A 471 -14.41 6.29 2.77
N GLU A 472 -14.95 6.58 3.95
CA GLU A 472 -14.58 5.90 5.20
C GLU A 472 -14.97 4.42 5.20
N ALA A 473 -16.05 4.04 4.52
CA ALA A 473 -16.41 2.64 4.33
C ALA A 473 -15.37 1.90 3.47
N ALA A 474 -14.92 2.48 2.36
CA ALA A 474 -13.89 1.90 1.51
C ALA A 474 -12.55 1.76 2.26
N VAL A 475 -12.07 2.85 2.86
CA VAL A 475 -10.80 2.88 3.61
C VAL A 475 -10.87 1.93 4.82
N GLY A 476 -11.96 1.99 5.59
CA GLY A 476 -12.16 1.15 6.76
C GLY A 476 -12.26 -0.33 6.40
N ALA A 477 -12.96 -0.69 5.32
CA ALA A 477 -13.07 -2.09 4.88
C ALA A 477 -11.70 -2.66 4.49
N VAL A 478 -10.93 -1.94 3.67
CA VAL A 478 -9.60 -2.39 3.24
C VAL A 478 -8.67 -2.52 4.45
N TRP A 479 -8.67 -1.53 5.34
CA TRP A 479 -7.80 -1.54 6.52
C TRP A 479 -8.16 -2.66 7.50
N LEU A 480 -9.44 -2.81 7.85
CA LEU A 480 -9.90 -3.86 8.78
C LEU A 480 -9.68 -5.26 8.22
N HIS A 481 -9.83 -5.43 6.90
CA HIS A 481 -9.54 -6.69 6.21
C HIS A 481 -8.06 -7.06 6.30
N GLY A 482 -7.17 -6.11 5.98
CA GLY A 482 -5.71 -6.31 6.11
C GLY A 482 -5.26 -6.54 7.55
N ALA A 483 -5.71 -5.70 8.48
CA ALA A 483 -5.36 -5.80 9.89
C ALA A 483 -5.86 -7.11 10.54
N ALA A 484 -7.01 -7.64 10.09
CA ALA A 484 -7.48 -8.95 10.54
C ALA A 484 -6.57 -10.08 10.08
N ALA A 485 -6.04 -10.01 8.84
CA ALA A 485 -5.05 -10.97 8.35
C ALA A 485 -3.73 -10.85 9.13
N ASP A 486 -3.25 -9.63 9.37
CA ASP A 486 -2.03 -9.39 10.16
C ASP A 486 -2.18 -9.98 11.58
N ALA A 487 -3.34 -9.80 12.20
CA ALA A 487 -3.64 -10.36 13.52
C ALA A 487 -3.65 -11.91 13.52
N LEU A 488 -4.15 -12.54 12.46
CA LEU A 488 -4.11 -14.00 12.31
C LEU A 488 -2.68 -14.52 12.11
N VAL A 489 -1.88 -13.85 11.27
CA VAL A 489 -0.46 -14.18 11.07
C VAL A 489 0.32 -14.03 12.37
N ALA A 490 0.13 -12.93 13.10
CA ALA A 490 0.76 -12.71 14.39
C ALA A 490 0.36 -13.76 15.44
N ALA A 491 -0.82 -14.37 15.31
CA ALA A 491 -1.29 -15.47 16.15
C ALA A 491 -0.83 -16.87 15.67
N GLY A 492 0.00 -16.95 14.62
CA GLY A 492 0.52 -18.20 14.06
C GLY A 492 -0.42 -18.90 13.06
N ASN A 493 -1.49 -18.25 12.62
CA ASN A 493 -2.47 -18.78 11.66
C ASN A 493 -2.22 -18.21 10.26
N GLY A 494 -0.99 -18.33 9.77
CA GLY A 494 -0.56 -17.81 8.47
C GLY A 494 0.96 -17.53 8.45
N PRO A 495 1.49 -16.94 7.37
CA PRO A 495 0.76 -16.48 6.17
C PRO A 495 0.35 -17.62 5.22
N ILE A 496 0.98 -18.79 5.32
CA ILE A 496 0.71 -19.92 4.42
C ILE A 496 -0.55 -20.66 4.87
N GLY A 497 -1.50 -20.86 3.95
CA GLY A 497 -2.69 -21.70 4.16
C GLY A 497 -3.86 -21.01 4.87
N LEU A 498 -3.78 -19.70 5.14
CA LEU A 498 -4.93 -18.92 5.62
C LEU A 498 -6.07 -19.01 4.60
N THR A 499 -7.29 -19.23 5.08
CA THR A 499 -8.50 -19.28 4.24
C THR A 499 -9.40 -18.07 4.48
N ALA A 500 -10.18 -17.68 3.47
CA ALA A 500 -11.07 -16.52 3.54
C ALA A 500 -12.07 -16.60 4.71
N GLY A 501 -12.56 -17.81 5.04
CA GLY A 501 -13.49 -18.02 6.15
C GLY A 501 -12.93 -17.67 7.52
N GLU A 502 -11.60 -17.75 7.71
CA GLU A 502 -10.92 -17.43 8.97
C GLU A 502 -10.83 -15.91 9.22
N LEU A 503 -10.85 -15.10 8.15
CA LEU A 503 -10.85 -13.63 8.25
C LEU A 503 -12.13 -13.11 8.90
N ILE A 504 -13.27 -13.73 8.63
CA ILE A 504 -14.60 -13.29 9.08
C ILE A 504 -14.67 -13.14 10.61
N PRO A 505 -14.35 -14.17 11.43
CA PRO A 505 -14.33 -14.02 12.88
C PRO A 505 -13.22 -13.08 13.37
N ALA A 506 -12.09 -12.98 12.67
CA ALA A 506 -11.00 -12.06 13.04
C ALA A 506 -11.42 -10.58 12.86
N ILE A 507 -12.06 -10.25 11.74
CA ILE A 507 -12.66 -8.93 11.46
C ILE A 507 -13.64 -8.55 12.57
N ARG A 508 -14.57 -9.46 12.94
CA ARG A 508 -15.52 -9.21 14.03
C ARG A 508 -14.82 -8.92 15.37
N LYS A 509 -13.78 -9.68 15.72
CA LYS A 509 -13.00 -9.45 16.95
C LYS A 509 -12.34 -8.07 16.91
N LEU A 510 -11.73 -7.71 15.78
CA LEU A 510 -11.05 -6.44 15.59
C LEU A 510 -12.01 -5.26 15.71
N ILE A 511 -13.14 -5.27 14.99
CA ILE A 511 -14.16 -4.20 15.07
C ILE A 511 -14.64 -3.99 16.50
N ASN A 512 -14.91 -5.07 17.24
CA ASN A 512 -15.36 -4.98 18.63
C ASN A 512 -14.28 -4.41 19.56
N ALA A 513 -13.01 -4.77 19.36
CA ALA A 513 -11.90 -4.22 20.13
C ALA A 513 -11.72 -2.73 19.88
N LEU A 514 -11.80 -2.30 18.61
CA LEU A 514 -11.62 -0.90 18.22
C LEU A 514 -12.82 -0.02 18.62
N SER A 515 -14.04 -0.58 18.69
CA SER A 515 -15.25 0.16 19.09
C SER A 515 -15.42 0.31 20.61
N GLN A 516 -14.53 -0.30 21.40
CA GLN A 516 -14.50 -0.20 22.87
C GLN A 516 -13.40 0.74 23.38
N ALA A 517 -12.42 1.06 22.54
CA ALA A 517 -11.39 2.06 22.79
C ALA A 517 -11.96 3.47 22.60
#